data_AF-A0A644XNB7-F1
#
_entry.id   AF-A0A644XNB7-F1
#
_cell.length_a   1.000
_cell.length_b   1.000
_cell.length_c   1.000
_cell.angle_alpha   90.00
_cell.angle_beta   90.00
_cell.angle_gamma   90.00
#
_symmetry.space_group_name_H-M   'P 1'
#
loop_
_entity.id
_entity.type
_entity.pdbx_description
1 polymer ?
#
loop_
_entity_poly.entity_id
_entity_poly.type
_entity_poly.pdbx_seq_one_letter_code
_entity_poly.pdbx_strand_id
1 'polypeptide(L)'
;MPYNQVNTDIGIRLLTLYNQLKNTGKVKSQKEFAEKIGILPSHITEIKKGRSRISVKKLQEITGELEKYKGWLITGKNSPFASGEFQIDEINARTVERLEDGRYVIPEGMWMDYMRRIETQNENDANKEMLKALEEEVSALREEILELKKTNVQEDNAVCADVG
;
A
#
# COMPACT_ATOMS: atom_id res chain seq x y z
N MET A 1 16.49 -28.73 -8.32
CA MET A 1 15.47 -28.33 -9.31
C MET A 1 15.35 -26.82 -9.26
N PRO A 2 15.60 -26.05 -10.35
CA PRO A 2 15.50 -24.61 -10.26
C PRO A 2 14.03 -24.20 -10.32
N TYR A 3 13.58 -23.52 -9.27
CA TYR A 3 12.26 -22.90 -9.20
C TYR A 3 12.14 -21.82 -10.29
N ASN A 4 10.98 -21.74 -10.94
CA ASN A 4 10.59 -20.72 -11.90
C ASN A 4 10.63 -19.29 -11.27
N GLN A 5 11.82 -18.69 -11.14
CA GLN A 5 12.05 -17.38 -10.52
C GLN A 5 11.50 -16.18 -11.34
N VAL A 6 11.29 -16.35 -12.65
CA VAL A 6 10.96 -15.25 -13.56
C VAL A 6 9.58 -14.61 -13.28
N ASN A 7 8.64 -15.36 -12.69
CA ASN A 7 7.25 -14.92 -12.54
C ASN A 7 6.94 -14.20 -11.22
N THR A 8 7.64 -14.52 -10.14
CA THR A 8 7.47 -13.81 -8.87
C THR A 8 8.03 -12.39 -8.99
N ASP A 9 9.18 -12.26 -9.63
CA ASP A 9 9.94 -11.03 -9.85
C ASP A 9 9.17 -9.92 -10.61
N ILE A 10 8.27 -10.28 -11.52
CA ILE A 10 7.49 -9.28 -12.26
C ILE A 10 6.43 -8.60 -11.37
N GLY A 11 5.65 -9.38 -10.63
CA GLY A 11 4.63 -8.83 -9.72
C GLY A 11 5.27 -7.94 -8.66
N ILE A 12 6.45 -8.36 -8.21
CA ILE A 12 7.33 -7.61 -7.30
C ILE A 12 7.65 -6.24 -7.87
N ARG A 13 8.32 -6.18 -9.03
CA ARG A 13 8.70 -4.91 -9.67
C ARG A 13 7.50 -4.00 -9.93
N LEU A 14 6.35 -4.58 -10.29
CA LEU A 14 5.12 -3.82 -10.52
C LEU A 14 4.63 -3.13 -9.25
N LEU A 15 4.61 -3.85 -8.12
CA LEU A 15 4.20 -3.28 -6.83
C LEU A 15 5.22 -2.28 -6.30
N THR A 16 6.52 -2.51 -6.52
CA THR A 16 7.55 -1.53 -6.20
C THR A 16 7.36 -0.23 -6.98
N LEU A 17 7.13 -0.34 -8.29
CA LEU A 17 6.87 0.82 -9.14
C LEU A 17 5.65 1.59 -8.66
N TYR A 18 4.55 0.90 -8.36
CA TYR A 18 3.34 1.51 -7.84
C TYR A 18 3.62 2.35 -6.59
N ASN A 19 4.27 1.75 -5.57
CA ASN A 19 4.53 2.45 -4.31
C ASN A 19 5.43 3.67 -4.50
N GLN A 20 6.44 3.57 -5.37
CA GLN A 20 7.34 4.70 -5.64
C GLN A 20 6.64 5.83 -6.39
N LEU A 21 5.83 5.51 -7.40
CA LEU A 21 5.03 6.52 -8.09
C LEU A 21 4.01 7.17 -7.14
N LYS A 22 3.45 6.41 -6.20
CA LYS A 22 2.57 6.94 -5.17
C LYS A 22 3.30 7.89 -4.21
N ASN A 23 4.45 7.46 -3.69
CA ASN A 23 5.24 8.24 -2.72
C ASN A 23 5.81 9.53 -3.34
N THR A 24 6.18 9.49 -4.62
CA THR A 24 6.66 10.66 -5.36
C THR A 24 5.52 11.54 -5.93
N GLY A 25 4.26 11.21 -5.63
CA GLY A 25 3.09 11.97 -6.08
C GLY A 25 2.79 11.87 -7.58
N LYS A 26 3.50 11.00 -8.32
CA LYS A 26 3.28 10.74 -9.77
C LYS A 26 1.99 9.95 -10.04
N VAL A 27 1.47 9.28 -9.02
CA VAL A 27 0.17 8.60 -9.03
C VAL A 27 -0.53 8.82 -7.68
N LYS A 28 -1.83 9.10 -7.69
CA LYS A 28 -2.62 9.38 -6.48
C LYS A 28 -3.26 8.14 -5.87
N SER A 29 -3.52 7.10 -6.68
CA SER A 29 -4.25 5.91 -6.21
C SER A 29 -3.89 4.62 -6.96
N GLN A 30 -4.22 3.48 -6.36
CA GLN A 30 -4.11 2.16 -7.03
C GLN A 30 -4.94 2.10 -8.30
N LYS A 31 -6.11 2.76 -8.31
CA LYS A 31 -6.99 2.82 -9.47
C LYS A 31 -6.31 3.53 -10.64
N GLU A 32 -5.78 4.72 -10.38
CA GLU A 32 -5.05 5.49 -11.39
C GLU A 32 -3.84 4.72 -11.92
N PHE A 33 -3.07 4.07 -11.04
CA PHE A 33 -1.94 3.24 -11.47
C PHE A 33 -2.38 2.12 -12.41
N ALA A 34 -3.41 1.37 -12.02
CA ALA A 34 -3.93 0.23 -12.78
C ALA A 34 -4.42 0.66 -14.18
N GLU A 35 -5.12 1.80 -14.25
CA GLU A 35 -5.56 2.40 -15.51
C GLU A 35 -4.36 2.77 -16.40
N LYS A 36 -3.32 3.41 -15.85
CA LYS A 36 -2.11 3.80 -16.61
C LYS A 36 -1.32 2.61 -17.16
N ILE A 37 -1.40 1.42 -16.55
CA ILE A 37 -0.74 0.20 -17.05
C ILE A 37 -1.70 -0.75 -17.80
N GLY A 38 -2.97 -0.37 -17.98
CA GLY A 38 -3.95 -1.14 -18.75
C GLY A 38 -4.46 -2.41 -18.06
N ILE A 39 -4.58 -2.41 -16.73
CA ILE A 39 -5.19 -3.51 -15.96
C ILE A 39 -6.30 -3.03 -15.02
N LEU A 40 -7.09 -3.98 -14.52
CA LEU A 40 -8.11 -3.70 -13.52
C LEU A 40 -7.48 -3.45 -12.14
N PRO A 41 -8.00 -2.51 -11.33
CA PRO A 41 -7.53 -2.28 -9.96
C PRO A 41 -7.60 -3.55 -9.09
N SER A 42 -8.58 -4.42 -9.33
CA SER A 42 -8.72 -5.72 -8.66
C SER A 42 -7.53 -6.64 -8.94
N HIS A 43 -6.93 -6.59 -10.13
CA HIS A 43 -5.74 -7.38 -10.44
C HIS A 43 -4.54 -6.95 -9.59
N ILE A 44 -4.36 -5.66 -9.31
CA ILE A 44 -3.33 -5.20 -8.38
C ILE A 44 -3.56 -5.79 -6.98
N THR A 45 -4.81 -5.81 -6.51
CA THR A 45 -5.15 -6.41 -5.22
C THR A 45 -4.85 -7.91 -5.18
N GLU A 46 -5.19 -8.65 -6.23
CA GLU A 46 -4.89 -10.09 -6.28
C GLU A 46 -3.38 -10.38 -6.42
N ILE A 47 -2.63 -9.51 -7.09
CA ILE A 47 -1.16 -9.58 -7.15
C ILE A 47 -0.56 -9.30 -5.76
N LYS A 48 -1.03 -8.28 -5.04
CA LYS A 48 -0.60 -8.00 -3.65
C LYS A 48 -0.80 -9.18 -2.73
N LYS A 49 -1.90 -9.93 -2.91
CA LYS A 49 -2.23 -11.11 -2.10
C LYS A 49 -1.54 -12.40 -2.58
N GLY A 50 -0.68 -12.32 -3.60
CA GLY A 50 -0.02 -13.47 -4.21
C GLY A 50 -0.96 -14.44 -4.95
N ARG A 51 -2.23 -14.04 -5.17
CA ARG A 51 -3.27 -14.88 -5.79
C ARG A 51 -3.32 -14.77 -7.31
N SER A 52 -2.74 -13.72 -7.87
CA SER A 52 -2.66 -13.52 -9.32
C SER A 52 -1.26 -13.09 -9.75
N ARG A 53 -0.95 -13.38 -11.01
CA ARG A 53 0.30 -12.97 -11.66
C ARG A 53 -0.03 -12.11 -12.86
N ILE A 54 0.81 -11.11 -13.13
CA ILE A 54 0.72 -10.33 -14.37
C ILE A 54 1.54 -11.01 -15.46
N SER A 55 1.00 -11.06 -16.68
CA SER A 55 1.70 -11.63 -17.83
C SER A 55 2.63 -10.61 -18.47
N VAL A 56 3.75 -11.09 -19.04
CA VAL A 56 4.64 -10.24 -19.84
C VAL A 56 3.89 -9.57 -21.00
N LYS A 57 2.97 -10.29 -21.65
CA LYS A 57 2.12 -9.73 -22.71
C LYS A 57 1.35 -8.50 -22.24
N LYS A 58 0.78 -8.56 -21.04
CA LYS A 58 0.06 -7.40 -20.47
C LYS A 58 1.00 -6.23 -20.19
N LEU A 59 2.21 -6.49 -19.70
CA LEU A 59 3.21 -5.44 -19.53
C LEU A 59 3.69 -4.83 -20.85
N GLN A 60 3.68 -5.61 -21.94
CA GLN A 60 4.01 -5.08 -23.26
C GLN A 60 2.98 -4.08 -23.77
N GLU A 61 1.75 -4.10 -23.25
CA GLU A 61 0.68 -3.17 -23.58
C GLU A 61 0.78 -1.83 -22.83
N ILE A 62 1.73 -1.67 -21.89
CA ILE A 62 1.97 -0.39 -21.20
C ILE A 62 2.43 0.66 -22.20
N THR A 63 1.78 1.82 -22.17
CA THR A 63 2.03 2.97 -23.06
C THR A 63 2.11 4.28 -22.26
N GLY A 64 2.48 5.37 -22.93
CA GLY A 64 2.49 6.71 -22.35
C GLY A 64 3.63 6.90 -21.32
N GLU A 65 3.36 7.64 -20.24
CA GLU A 65 4.37 8.01 -19.25
C GLU A 65 5.03 6.80 -18.55
N LEU A 66 4.33 5.67 -18.47
CA LEU A 66 4.83 4.47 -17.81
C LEU A 66 5.58 3.52 -18.76
N GLU A 67 5.57 3.80 -20.07
CA GLU A 67 6.25 2.97 -21.08
C GLU A 67 7.75 2.85 -20.81
N LYS A 68 8.38 3.91 -20.30
CA LYS A 68 9.81 3.90 -19.95
C LYS A 68 10.18 2.85 -18.91
N TYR A 69 9.24 2.39 -18.08
CA TYR A 69 9.48 1.35 -17.08
C TYR A 69 9.22 -0.07 -17.62
N LYS A 70 8.58 -0.21 -18.78
CA LYS A 70 8.19 -1.51 -19.38
C LYS A 70 9.37 -2.46 -19.53
N GLY A 71 10.50 -1.98 -20.04
CA GLY A 71 11.71 -2.78 -20.22
C GLY A 71 12.20 -3.36 -18.89
N TRP A 72 12.26 -2.53 -17.85
CA TRP A 72 12.65 -2.96 -16.51
C TRP A 72 11.61 -3.90 -15.87
N LEU A 73 10.31 -3.61 -15.97
CA LEU A 73 9.25 -4.48 -15.42
C LEU A 73 9.33 -5.90 -15.98
N ILE A 74 9.61 -6.04 -17.27
CA ILE A 74 9.69 -7.34 -17.96
C ILE A 74 11.01 -8.05 -17.66
N THR A 75 12.12 -7.33 -17.70
CA THR A 75 13.47 -7.95 -17.76
C THR A 75 14.31 -7.81 -16.49
N GLY A 76 13.92 -6.90 -15.59
CA GLY A 76 14.72 -6.48 -14.44
C GLY A 76 15.95 -5.63 -14.78
N LYS A 77 16.24 -5.39 -16.06
CA LYS A 77 17.40 -4.60 -16.50
C LYS A 77 17.11 -3.10 -16.42
N ASN A 78 18.16 -2.28 -16.29
CA ASN A 78 18.08 -0.81 -16.28
C ASN A 78 17.09 -0.28 -15.23
N SER A 79 17.25 -0.76 -14.00
CA SER A 79 16.39 -0.39 -12.88
C SER A 79 16.33 1.14 -12.69
N PRO A 80 15.13 1.74 -12.56
CA PRO A 80 14.98 3.16 -12.28
C PRO A 80 15.53 3.55 -10.89
N PHE A 81 15.76 2.57 -10.02
CA PHE A 81 16.46 2.78 -8.75
C PHE A 81 17.96 3.00 -8.93
N ALA A 82 18.52 2.41 -9.98
CA ALA A 82 19.93 2.52 -10.27
C ALA A 82 20.31 3.79 -11.04
N SER A 83 19.37 4.33 -11.81
CA SER A 83 19.52 5.66 -12.41
C SER A 83 19.33 6.79 -11.40
N GLY A 84 18.95 6.48 -10.15
CA GLY A 84 18.62 7.45 -9.11
C GLY A 84 17.26 8.12 -9.33
N GLU A 85 16.43 7.64 -10.27
CA GLU A 85 15.09 8.18 -10.50
C GLU A 85 14.15 7.94 -9.31
N PHE A 86 14.34 6.81 -8.63
CA PHE A 86 13.65 6.51 -7.38
C PHE A 86 14.67 6.33 -6.26
N GLN A 87 14.38 6.94 -5.12
CA GLN A 87 15.06 6.62 -3.87
C GLN A 87 14.19 5.61 -3.13
N ILE A 88 14.79 4.50 -2.71
CA ILE A 88 14.14 3.64 -1.73
C ILE A 88 14.64 4.10 -0.39
N ASP A 89 13.80 4.82 0.35
CA ASP A 89 14.09 5.18 1.72
C ASP A 89 14.46 3.90 2.51
N GLU A 90 15.57 3.96 3.23
CA GLU A 90 16.13 2.89 4.08
C GLU A 90 16.73 1.65 3.38
N ILE A 91 16.71 1.53 2.04
CA ILE A 91 17.56 0.54 1.35
C ILE A 91 18.92 1.18 1.08
N ASN A 92 19.93 0.68 1.79
CA ASN A 92 21.30 1.13 1.57
C ASN A 92 21.71 0.80 0.13
N ALA A 93 21.94 1.81 -0.70
CA ALA A 93 22.29 1.64 -2.12
C ALA A 93 23.54 0.74 -2.32
N ARG A 94 24.38 0.57 -1.29
CA ARG A 94 25.54 -0.31 -1.25
C ARG A 94 25.23 -1.80 -1.40
N THR A 95 23.98 -2.22 -1.18
CA THR A 95 23.54 -3.63 -1.26
C THR A 95 22.86 -3.99 -2.58
N VAL A 96 22.72 -3.04 -3.52
CA VAL A 96 22.22 -3.31 -4.87
C VAL A 96 23.39 -3.73 -5.74
N GLU A 97 23.51 -5.02 -6.05
CA GLU A 97 24.58 -5.52 -6.90
C GLU A 97 24.29 -5.20 -8.37
N ARG A 98 25.24 -4.51 -9.02
CA ARG A 98 25.25 -4.30 -10.46
C ARG A 98 25.97 -5.48 -11.10
N LEU A 99 25.26 -6.28 -11.87
CA LEU A 99 25.83 -7.35 -12.68
C LEU A 99 26.56 -6.77 -13.91
N GLU A 100 27.50 -7.54 -14.46
CA GLU A 100 28.31 -7.17 -15.63
C GLU A 100 27.45 -6.81 -16.86
N ASP A 101 26.25 -7.38 -16.97
CA ASP A 101 25.32 -7.10 -18.08
C ASP A 101 24.40 -5.89 -17.87
N GLY A 102 24.70 -5.06 -16.86
CA GLY A 102 23.94 -3.85 -16.54
C GLY A 102 22.63 -4.10 -15.78
N ARG A 103 22.36 -5.34 -15.37
CA ARG A 103 21.28 -5.63 -14.42
C ARG A 103 21.63 -5.11 -13.03
N TYR A 104 20.62 -4.62 -12.34
CA TYR A 104 20.68 -4.37 -10.91
C TYR A 104 19.83 -5.43 -10.23
N VAL A 105 20.45 -6.30 -9.45
CA VAL A 105 19.74 -7.33 -8.70
C VAL A 105 19.45 -6.75 -7.33
N ILE A 106 18.16 -6.59 -7.03
CA ILE A 106 17.72 -6.40 -5.65
C ILE A 106 17.75 -7.80 -5.02
N PRO A 107 18.58 -8.05 -3.98
CA PRO A 107 18.64 -9.36 -3.35
C PRO A 107 17.26 -9.79 -2.83
N GLU A 108 16.89 -11.06 -3.03
CA GLU A 108 15.59 -11.62 -2.64
C GLU A 108 15.27 -11.39 -1.14
N GLY A 109 16.30 -11.40 -0.28
CA GLY A 109 16.15 -11.08 1.14
C GLY A 109 15.66 -9.65 1.42
N MET A 110 16.15 -8.65 0.67
CA MET A 110 15.67 -7.27 0.82
C MET A 110 14.22 -7.13 0.37
N TRP A 111 13.83 -7.92 -0.63
CA TRP A 111 12.46 -7.93 -1.10
C TRP A 111 11.51 -8.58 -0.09
N MET A 112 11.92 -9.68 0.56
CA MET A 112 11.16 -10.30 1.64
C MET A 112 10.96 -9.32 2.81
N ASP A 113 12.00 -8.55 3.15
CA ASP A 113 11.90 -7.53 4.19
C ASP A 113 10.99 -6.36 3.76
N TYR A 114 11.05 -5.96 2.49
CA TYR A 114 10.13 -4.96 1.94
C TYR A 114 8.67 -5.44 1.96
N MET A 115 8.39 -6.67 1.52
CA MET A 115 7.03 -7.21 1.53
C MET A 115 6.50 -7.37 2.95
N ARG A 116 7.31 -7.88 3.88
CA ARG A 116 6.97 -7.96 5.30
C ARG A 116 6.60 -6.58 5.85
N ARG A 117 7.35 -5.54 5.49
CA ARG A 117 7.04 -4.15 5.88
C ARG A 117 5.75 -3.64 5.26
N ILE A 118 5.49 -3.90 3.97
CA ILE A 118 4.25 -3.47 3.31
C ILE A 118 3.03 -4.16 3.93
N GLU A 119 3.14 -5.44 4.28
CA GLU A 119 2.09 -6.15 5.03
C GLU A 119 1.86 -5.50 6.39
N THR A 120 2.91 -5.26 7.16
CA THR A 120 2.82 -4.56 8.45
C THR A 120 2.28 -3.14 8.32
N GLN A 121 2.63 -2.40 7.28
CA GLN A 121 2.14 -1.04 7.04
C GLN A 121 0.64 -1.04 6.70
N ASN A 122 0.18 -1.96 5.86
CA ASN A 122 -1.24 -2.09 5.54
C ASN A 122 -2.05 -2.53 6.78
N GLU A 123 -1.50 -3.43 7.59
CA GLU A 123 -2.11 -3.81 8.87
C GLU A 123 -2.19 -2.61 9.82
N ASN A 124 -1.12 -1.81 9.92
CA ASN A 124 -1.10 -0.60 10.73
C ASN A 124 -2.07 0.48 10.23
N ASP A 125 -2.17 0.70 8.92
CA ASP A 125 -3.12 1.64 8.33
C ASP A 125 -4.57 1.22 8.60
N ALA A 126 -4.87 -0.07 8.45
CA ALA A 126 -6.18 -0.64 8.79
C ALA A 126 -6.49 -0.52 10.29
N ASN A 127 -5.50 -0.80 11.14
CA ASN A 127 -5.63 -0.66 12.60
C ASN A 127 -5.85 0.80 13.00
N LYS A 128 -5.19 1.75 12.32
CA LYS A 128 -5.35 3.19 12.58
C LYS A 128 -6.73 3.70 12.21
N GLU A 129 -7.26 3.28 11.05
CA GLU A 129 -8.64 3.57 10.65
C GLU A 129 -9.64 3.00 11.66
N MET A 130 -9.42 1.77 12.13
CA MET A 130 -10.30 1.12 13.12
C MET A 130 -10.22 1.79 14.50
N LEU A 131 -9.03 2.21 14.94
CA LEU A 131 -8.84 2.99 16.17
C LEU A 131 -9.61 4.31 16.09
N LYS A 132 -9.52 5.02 14.97
CA LYS A 132 -10.23 6.29 14.77
C LYS A 132 -11.75 6.09 14.87
N ALA A 133 -12.29 5.04 14.25
CA ALA A 133 -13.71 4.73 14.33
C ALA A 133 -14.17 4.43 15.77
N LEU A 134 -13.36 3.67 16.53
CA LEU A 134 -13.63 3.38 17.93
C LEU A 134 -13.56 4.63 18.82
N GLU A 135 -12.62 5.54 18.56
CA GLU A 135 -12.52 6.83 19.27
C GLU A 135 -13.77 7.69 19.05
N GLU A 136 -14.29 7.73 17.81
CA GLU A 136 -15.52 8.43 17.46
C GLU A 136 -16.74 7.82 18.18
N GLU A 137 -16.86 6.49 18.22
CA GLU A 137 -17.94 5.79 18.92
C GLU A 137 -17.89 6.01 20.45
N VAL A 138 -16.71 5.93 21.06
CA VAL A 138 -16.52 6.23 22.49
C VAL A 138 -16.89 7.67 22.82
N SER A 139 -16.57 8.62 21.92
CA SER A 139 -16.96 10.02 22.10
C SER A 139 -18.48 10.18 22.08
N ALA A 140 -19.16 9.57 21.11
CA ALA A 140 -20.63 9.63 21.00
C ALA A 140 -21.33 9.03 22.23
N LEU A 141 -20.87 7.86 22.71
CA LEU A 141 -21.43 7.22 23.91
C LEU A 141 -21.22 8.07 25.18
N ARG A 142 -20.09 8.78 25.29
CA ARG A 142 -19.84 9.70 26.42
C ARG A 142 -20.79 10.88 26.42
N GLU A 143 -21.09 11.43 25.24
CA GLU A 143 -22.08 12.50 25.10
C GLU A 143 -23.48 12.02 25.47
N GLU A 144 -23.89 10.84 25.01
CA GLU A 144 -25.19 10.24 25.34
C GLU A 144 -25.35 10.02 26.85
N ILE A 145 -24.33 9.47 27.51
CA ILE A 145 -24.33 9.31 28.98
C ILE A 145 -24.44 10.67 29.69
N LEU A 146 -23.80 11.72 29.17
CA LEU A 146 -23.88 13.06 29.73
C LEU A 146 -25.31 13.61 29.65
N GLU A 147 -25.96 13.45 28.50
CA GLU A 147 -27.35 13.88 28.30
C GLU A 147 -28.30 13.11 29.21
N LEU A 148 -28.22 11.78 29.25
CA LEU A 148 -29.04 10.96 30.15
C LEU A 148 -28.89 11.34 31.62
N LYS A 149 -27.67 11.68 32.05
CA LYS A 149 -27.42 12.18 33.42
C LYS A 149 -28.10 13.54 33.68
N LYS A 150 -28.13 14.45 32.71
CA LYS A 150 -28.82 15.73 32.85
C LYS A 150 -30.33 15.54 32.98
N THR A 151 -30.92 14.66 32.17
CA THR A 151 -32.36 14.39 32.18
C THR A 151 -32.80 13.78 33.51
N ASN A 152 -32.05 12.82 34.04
CA ASN A 152 -32.37 12.16 35.31
C ASN A 152 -32.30 13.12 36.52
N VAL A 153 -31.34 14.07 36.52
CA VAL A 153 -31.26 15.11 37.55
C VAL A 153 -32.42 16.11 37.50
N GLN A 154 -33.03 16.33 36.32
CA GLN A 154 -34.22 17.17 36.20
C GLN A 154 -35.48 16.46 36.72
N GLU A 155 -35.61 15.15 36.52
CA GLU A 155 -36.71 14.34 37.05
C GLU A 155 -36.68 14.26 38.59
N ASP A 156 -35.51 14.03 39.20
CA ASP A 156 -35.36 13.99 40.67
C ASP A 156 -35.70 15.33 41.35
N ASN A 157 -35.39 16.46 40.70
CA ASN A 157 -35.69 17.79 41.22
C ASN A 157 -37.18 18.17 41.05
N ALA A 158 -37.88 17.61 40.07
CA ALA A 158 -39.32 17.81 39.89
C ALA A 158 -40.14 17.04 40.93
N VAL A 159 -39.69 15.85 41.34
CA VAL A 159 -40.36 15.02 42.35
C VAL A 159 -40.26 15.63 43.77
N CYS A 160 -39.20 16.37 44.09
CA CYS A 160 -39.08 17.06 45.39
C CYS A 160 -39.93 18.34 45.51
N ALA A 161 -40.41 18.91 44.41
CA ALA A 161 -41.13 20.20 44.42
C ALA A 161 -42.65 20.08 44.68
N ASP A 162 -43.20 18.85 44.69
CA ASP A 162 -44.65 18.60 44.76
C ASP A 162 -45.13 18.07 46.15
N VAL A 163 -44.30 18.23 47.19
CA VAL A 163 -44.60 17.79 48.59
C VAL A 163 -44.70 18.98 49.57
N GLY A 164 -45.02 20.19 49.07
CA GLY A 164 -45.14 21.41 49.87
C GLY A 164 -46.57 21.88 50.10
#